data_AF-A0A5N3P4E0-F1
#
_entry.id   AF-A0A5N3P4E0-F1
#
_cell.length_a   1.000
_cell.length_b   1.000
_cell.length_c   1.000
_cell.angle_alpha   90.00
_cell.angle_beta   90.00
_cell.angle_gamma   90.00
#
_symmetry.space_group_name_H-M   'P 1'
#
loop_
_entity.id
_entity.type
_entity.pdbx_description
1 polymer ?
#
loop_
_entity_poly.entity_id
_entity_poly.type
_entity_poly.pdbx_seq_one_letter_code
_entity_poly.pdbx_strand_id
1 'polypeptide(L)' 'MLPEHTGQFEAHRPRLVRLAYRMLGSRAAAEDMVQEAWLRWQNADPTSVRDPGAFL' A
#
# COMPACT_ATOMS: atom_id res chain seq x y z
N MET A 1 -8.66 -10.80 -9.14
CA MET A 1 -7.87 -9.56 -9.01
C MET A 1 -8.22 -8.64 -10.16
N LEU A 2 -8.76 -7.44 -9.90
CA LEU A 2 -9.00 -6.45 -10.94
C LEU A 2 -7.67 -5.74 -11.27
N PRO A 3 -7.25 -5.65 -12.54
CA PRO A 3 -5.97 -5.03 -12.93
C PRO A 3 -5.80 -3.59 -12.38
N GLU A 4 -6.91 -2.87 -12.25
CA GLU A 4 -6.95 -1.52 -11.68
C GLU A 4 -6.50 -1.48 -10.21
N HIS A 5 -6.92 -2.44 -9.40
CA HIS A 5 -6.62 -2.47 -7.96
C HIS A 5 -5.12 -2.64 -7.71
N THR A 6 -4.46 -3.48 -8.52
CA THR A 6 -3.01 -3.63 -8.51
C THR A 6 -2.31 -2.36 -9.00
N GLY A 7 -2.80 -1.76 -10.09
CA GLY A 7 -2.24 -0.53 -10.64
C GLY A 7 -2.29 0.64 -9.65
N GLN A 8 -3.38 0.79 -8.89
CA GLN A 8 -3.51 1.83 -7.87
C GLN A 8 -2.45 1.66 -6.76
N PHE A 9 -2.25 0.44 -6.26
CA PHE A 9 -1.22 0.17 -5.26
C PHE A 9 0.19 0.42 -5.77
N GLU A 10 0.51 -0.08 -6.96
CA GLU A 10 1.85 0.08 -7.55
C GLU A 10 2.21 1.57 -7.77
N ALA A 11 1.22 2.41 -8.10
CA ALA A 11 1.42 3.85 -8.17
C ALA A 11 1.80 4.48 -6.81
N HIS A 12 1.34 3.90 -5.70
CA HIS A 12 1.58 4.41 -4.33
C HIS A 12 2.79 3.74 -3.65
N ARG A 13 3.20 2.55 -4.10
CA ARG A 13 4.26 1.72 -3.53
C ARG A 13 5.57 2.48 -3.25
N PRO A 14 6.10 3.34 -4.16
CA PRO A 14 7.32 4.10 -3.86
C PRO A 14 7.15 5.11 -2.70
N ARG A 15 5.98 5.75 -2.60
CA ARG A 15 5.68 6.70 -1.51
C ARG A 15 5.51 5.98 -0.18
N LEU A 16 4.77 4.87 -0.18
CA LEU A 16 4.55 4.00 0.97
C LEU A 16 5.87 3.50 1.58
N VAL A 17 6.76 2.99 0.73
CA VAL A 17 8.10 2.54 1.15
C VAL A 17 8.89 3.68 1.80
N ARG A 18 8.91 4.88 1.19
CA ARG A 18 9.61 6.04 1.76
C ARG A 18 9.01 6.48 3.09
N LEU A 19 7.69 6.42 3.23
CA LEU A 19 7.02 6.76 4.49
C LEU A 19 7.36 5.76 5.59
N ALA A 20 7.20 4.46 5.31
CA ALA A 20 7.52 3.40 6.25
C ALA A 20 9.00 3.41 6.64
N TYR A 21 9.90 3.68 5.69
CA TYR A 21 11.33 3.80 5.99
C TYR A 21 11.64 4.95 6.94
N ARG A 22 10.99 6.12 6.78
CA ARG A 22 11.16 7.25 7.72
C ARG A 22 10.67 6.92 9.13
N MET A 23 9.65 6.07 9.27
CA MET A 23 9.10 5.68 10.56
C MET A 23 9.91 4.56 11.24
N LEU A 24 10.40 3.60 10.46
CA LEU A 24 11.00 2.36 10.98
C LEU A 24 12.53 2.36 10.94
N GLY A 25 13.16 3.24 10.15
CA GLY A 25 14.62 3.33 10.01
C GLY A 25 15.29 2.14 9.30
N SER A 26 14.52 1.12 8.90
CA SER A 26 15.02 -0.09 8.24
C SER A 26 14.34 -0.30 6.90
N ARG A 27 15.14 -0.57 5.85
CA ARG A 27 14.63 -0.82 4.50
C ARG A 27 13.80 -2.09 4.46
N ALA A 28 14.26 -3.16 5.11
CA ALA A 28 13.55 -4.44 5.17
C ALA A 28 12.21 -4.29 5.89
N ALA A 29 12.22 -3.69 7.09
CA ALA A 29 10.98 -3.45 7.84
C ALA A 29 9.98 -2.55 7.09
N ALA A 30 10.49 -1.58 6.31
CA ALA A 30 9.65 -0.76 5.45
C ALA A 30 9.01 -1.56 4.32
N GLU A 31 9.73 -2.50 3.70
CA GLU A 31 9.15 -3.37 2.67
C GLU A 31 8.11 -4.30 3.27
N ASP A 32 8.39 -4.91 4.42
CA ASP A 32 7.45 -5.78 5.11
C ASP A 32 6.15 -5.05 5.47
N MET A 33 6.23 -3.83 6.00
CA MET A 33 5.05 -3.00 6.26
C MET A 33 4.24 -2.71 5.00
N VAL A 34 4.92 -2.45 3.87
CA VAL A 34 4.24 -2.21 2.59
C VAL A 34 3.62 -3.49 2.04
N GLN A 35 4.20 -4.66 2.29
CA GLN A 35 3.56 -5.94 1.97
C GLN A 35 2.29 -6.16 2.80
N GLU A 36 2.30 -5.84 4.09
CA GLU A 36 1.10 -5.90 4.92
C GLU A 36 0.01 -4.93 4.42
N ALA A 37 0.39 -3.71 4.02
CA ALA A 37 -0.54 -2.75 3.41
C ALA A 37 -1.13 -3.28 2.10
N TRP A 38 -0.34 -3.96 1.28
CA TRP A 38 -0.80 -4.63 0.07
C TRP A 38 -1.84 -5.72 0.36
N LEU A 39 -1.61 -6.57 1.36
CA LEU A 39 -2.56 -7.61 1.74
C LEU A 39 -3.88 -7.01 2.25
N ARG A 40 -3.82 -5.94 3.04
CA ARG A 40 -5.02 -5.21 3.49
C ARG A 40 -5.76 -4.57 2.34
N TRP A 41 -5.03 -3.97 1.41
CA TRP A 41 -5.59 -3.40 0.19
C TRP A 41 -6.30 -4.47 -0.62
N GLN A 42 -5.66 -5.61 -0.92
CA GLN A 42 -6.27 -6.71 -1.68
C GLN A 42 -7.54 -7.28 -1.05
N ASN A 43 -7.66 -7.24 0.27
CA ASN A 43 -8.83 -7.71 1.00
C ASN A 43 -9.89 -6.62 1.23
N ALA A 44 -9.60 -5.36 0.89
CA ALA A 44 -10.58 -4.29 1.00
C ALA A 44 -11.67 -4.45 -0.07
N ASP A 45 -12.93 -4.21 0.32
CA ASP A 45 -14.01 -4.10 -0.64
C ASP A 45 -13.80 -2.82 -1.48
N PRO A 46 -13.59 -2.92 -2.81
CA PRO A 46 -13.34 -1.75 -3.65
C PRO A 46 -14.47 -0.73 -3.63
N THR A 47 -15.70 -1.15 -3.34
CA THR A 47 -16.86 -0.26 -3.24
C THR A 47 -16.91 0.53 -1.93
N SER A 48 -16.17 0.07 -0.91
CA SER A 48 -16.07 0.72 0.40
C SER A 48 -14.93 1.75 0.46
N VAL A 49 -13.90 1.60 -0.37
CA VAL A 49 -12.77 2.51 -0.47
C VAL A 49 -13.18 3.71 -1.32
N ARG A 50 -13.45 4.84 -0.66
CA ARG A 50 -13.81 6.09 -1.35
C ARG A 50 -12.61 6.85 -1.93
N ASP A 51 -11.45 6.69 -1.32
CA ASP A 51 -10.20 7.33 -1.73
C ASP A 51 -9.03 6.34 -1.53
N PRO A 52 -8.55 5.70 -2.61
CA PRO A 52 -7.40 4.80 -2.56
C PRO A 52 -6.13 5.43 -2.01
N GLY A 53 -5.89 6.73 -2.26
CA GLY A 53 -4.67 7.43 -1.81
C GLY A 53 -4.73 7.90 -0.35
N ALA A 54 -5.92 7.98 0.24
CA ALA A 54 -6.08 8.14 1.69
C ALA A 54 -5.95 6.80 2.43
N PHE A 55 -6.36 5.70 1.79
CA PHE A 55 -6.17 4.36 2.32
C PHE A 55 -4.69 3.91 2.27
N LEU A 56 -3.96 4.32 1.23
CA LEU A 56 -2.55 3.99 0.96
C LEU A 56 -1.60 5.18 1.23
#